data_AF-A0A7C8ZDL9-F1
#
_entry.id   AF-A0A7C8ZDL9-F1
#
_cell.length_a   1.000
_cell.length_b   1.000
_cell.length_c   1.000
_cell.angle_alpha   90.00
_cell.angle_beta   90.00
_cell.angle_gamma   90.00
#
_symmetry.space_group_name_H-M   'P 1'
#
loop_
_entity.id
_entity.type
_entity.pdbx_description
1 polymer ?
#
loop_
_entity_poly.entity_id
_entity_poly.type
_entity_poly.pdbx_seq_one_letter_code
_entity_poly.pdbx_strand_id
1 'polypeptide(L)'
;LAVNSNKIPEGHTTENFKQFLRDSYNLKTKTIAPSRHKKPKLLLLSRQKSRTLLNEDEMVKMMETLGFQVQRALSSEMPHLDKFTHTVNSCDALVGVHGAGLTN
;
A
#
# COMPACT_ATOMS: atom_id res chain seq x y z
N LEU A 1 9.72 -4.85 -22.23
CA LEU A 1 8.79 -3.73 -22.49
C LEU A 1 9.26 -2.55 -21.66
N ALA A 2 9.69 -1.45 -22.28
CA ALA A 2 10.05 -0.22 -21.58
C ALA A 2 9.01 0.85 -21.94
N VAL A 3 8.43 1.49 -20.92
CA VAL A 3 7.49 2.60 -21.11
C VAL A 3 8.30 3.85 -21.44
N ASN A 4 8.05 4.44 -22.61
CA ASN A 4 8.68 5.70 -23.01
C ASN A 4 7.91 6.87 -22.40
N SER A 5 8.48 7.50 -21.38
CA SER A 5 7.89 8.64 -20.66
C SER A 5 7.64 9.88 -21.54
N ASN A 6 8.23 9.95 -22.73
CA ASN A 6 8.01 11.04 -23.69
C ASN A 6 6.87 10.76 -24.67
N LYS A 7 6.25 9.56 -24.61
CA LYS A 7 5.08 9.17 -25.41
C LYS A 7 3.86 8.92 -24.52
N ILE A 8 3.59 9.85 -23.62
CA ILE A 8 2.37 9.81 -22.78
C ILE A 8 1.17 10.19 -23.66
N PRO A 9 0.19 9.29 -23.87
CA PRO A 9 -1.04 9.64 -24.56
C PRO A 9 -1.73 10.80 -23.82
N GLU A 10 -2.14 11.84 -24.54
CA GLU A 10 -2.88 12.99 -24.00
C GLU A 10 -2.14 13.87 -22.96
N GLY A 11 -0.85 13.62 -22.71
CA GLY A 11 0.00 14.47 -21.85
C GLY A 11 -0.20 14.29 -20.33
N HIS A 12 -0.98 13.29 -19.90
CA HIS A 12 -1.21 13.02 -18.47
C HIS A 12 -0.09 12.23 -17.81
N THR A 13 0.68 12.87 -16.94
CA THR A 13 1.77 12.19 -16.21
C THR A 13 1.25 11.26 -15.11
N THR A 14 2.09 10.35 -14.64
CA THR A 14 1.78 9.52 -13.45
C THR A 14 1.52 10.39 -12.21
N GLU A 15 2.17 11.55 -12.08
CA GLU A 15 1.88 12.53 -11.04
C GLU A 15 0.46 13.11 -11.18
N ASN A 16 0.00 13.44 -12.39
CA ASN A 16 -1.39 13.87 -12.61
C ASN A 16 -2.38 12.78 -12.16
N PHE A 17 -2.12 11.52 -12.55
CA PHE A 17 -2.97 10.40 -12.16
C PHE A 17 -2.99 10.18 -10.63
N LYS A 18 -1.82 10.25 -9.98
CA LYS A 18 -1.71 10.19 -8.51
C LYS A 18 -2.54 11.30 -7.87
N GLN A 19 -2.42 12.54 -8.35
CA GLN A 19 -3.18 13.68 -7.80
C GLN A 19 -4.68 13.46 -7.96
N PHE A 20 -5.14 13.04 -9.14
CA PHE A 20 -6.54 12.70 -9.38
C PHE A 20 -7.09 11.65 -8.39
N LEU A 21 -6.33 10.58 -8.12
CA LEU A 21 -6.71 9.58 -7.11
C LEU A 21 -6.79 10.18 -5.70
N ARG A 22 -5.85 11.06 -5.33
CA ARG A 22 -5.88 11.72 -4.02
C ARG A 22 -7.13 12.59 -3.86
N ASP A 23 -7.49 13.34 -4.89
CA ASP A 23 -8.66 14.20 -4.86
C ASP A 23 -9.96 13.37 -4.82
N SER A 24 -10.04 12.33 -5.67
CA SER A 24 -11.22 11.45 -5.75
C SER A 24 -11.54 10.73 -4.45
N TYR A 25 -10.52 10.35 -3.68
CA TYR A 25 -10.66 9.67 -2.38
C TYR A 25 -10.39 10.58 -1.18
N ASN A 26 -10.30 11.91 -1.39
CA ASN A 26 -10.05 12.92 -0.35
C ASN A 26 -8.84 12.56 0.57
N LEU A 27 -7.74 12.09 -0.04
CA LEU A 27 -6.58 11.57 0.67
C LEU A 27 -5.62 12.70 1.09
N LYS A 28 -5.51 12.93 2.39
CA LYS A 28 -4.56 13.90 2.98
C LYS A 28 -3.12 13.55 2.63
N THR A 29 -2.38 14.51 2.08
CA THR A 29 -0.94 14.39 1.76
C THR A 29 -0.16 14.09 3.03
N LYS A 30 0.58 12.99 3.01
CA LYS A 30 1.39 12.55 4.13
C LYS A 30 2.85 12.79 3.78
N THR A 31 3.44 13.84 4.34
CA THR A 31 4.89 13.98 4.31
C THR A 31 5.47 12.93 5.26
N ILE A 32 6.24 11.98 4.73
CA ILE A 32 7.00 11.03 5.53
C ILE A 32 8.17 11.81 6.15
N ALA A 33 7.88 12.61 7.16
CA ALA A 33 8.93 13.20 7.98
C ALA A 33 9.37 12.13 8.99
N PRO A 34 10.67 11.88 9.16
CA PRO A 34 11.16 10.97 10.19
C PRO A 34 10.82 11.55 11.57
N SER A 35 9.68 11.13 12.13
CA SER A 35 9.33 11.40 13.51
C SER A 35 10.07 10.39 14.39
N ARG A 36 10.99 10.87 15.22
CA ARG A 36 11.71 10.01 16.19
C ARG A 36 10.80 9.34 17.22
N HIS A 37 9.53 9.77 17.32
CA HIS A 37 8.62 9.35 18.38
C HIS A 37 7.47 8.44 17.91
N LYS A 38 7.35 8.14 16.61
CA LYS A 38 6.25 7.33 16.08
C LYS A 38 6.76 6.09 15.37
N LYS A 39 6.27 4.92 15.79
CA LYS A 39 6.52 3.65 15.08
C LYS A 39 5.98 3.75 13.65
N PRO A 40 6.75 3.38 12.62
CA PRO A 40 6.27 3.33 11.25
C PRO A 40 5.15 2.28 11.14
N LYS A 41 4.10 2.61 10.38
CA LYS A 41 2.95 1.73 10.13
C LYS A 41 3.20 0.87 8.90
N LEU A 42 3.04 -0.44 9.05
CA LEU A 42 3.24 -1.42 7.99
C LEU A 42 1.92 -2.10 7.66
N LEU A 43 1.49 -2.05 6.39
CA LEU A 43 0.33 -2.81 5.93
C LEU A 43 0.78 -4.18 5.40
N LEU A 44 0.26 -5.26 5.98
CA LEU A 44 0.43 -6.62 5.49
C LEU A 44 -0.82 -7.06 4.73
N LEU A 45 -0.69 -7.29 3.42
CA LEU A 45 -1.79 -7.79 2.59
C LEU A 45 -1.92 -9.30 2.73
N SER A 46 -2.93 -9.73 3.47
CA SER A 46 -3.26 -11.13 3.69
C SER A 46 -4.12 -11.67 2.53
N ARG A 47 -3.59 -12.70 1.86
CA ARG A 47 -4.27 -13.39 0.77
C ARG A 47 -4.68 -14.77 1.24
N GLN A 48 -5.94 -15.13 1.00
CA GLN A 48 -6.51 -16.38 1.50
C GLN A 48 -6.71 -17.46 0.42
N LYS A 49 -6.62 -17.10 -0.88
CA LYS A 49 -6.89 -18.02 -1.99
C LYS A 49 -5.63 -18.61 -2.63
N SER A 50 -4.82 -17.76 -3.25
CA SER A 50 -3.55 -18.17 -3.88
C SER A 50 -2.40 -17.38 -3.25
N ARG A 51 -1.18 -17.93 -3.28
CA ARG A 51 0.03 -17.23 -2.81
C ARG A 51 -0.13 -16.71 -1.37
N THR A 52 -0.71 -17.57 -0.52
CA THR A 52 -0.95 -17.33 0.90
C THR A 52 0.37 -17.37 1.68
N LEU A 53 0.53 -16.47 2.65
CA LEU A 53 1.61 -16.55 3.62
C LEU A 53 1.23 -17.60 4.67
N LEU A 54 1.93 -18.73 4.67
CA LEU A 54 1.64 -19.82 5.62
C LEU A 54 2.10 -19.48 7.05
N ASN A 55 3.10 -18.61 7.16
CA ASN A 55 3.70 -18.15 8.42
C ASN A 55 3.33 -16.70 8.74
N GLU A 56 2.10 -16.28 8.40
CA GLU A 56 1.70 -14.87 8.50
C GLU A 56 1.81 -14.34 9.94
N ASP A 57 1.45 -15.16 10.93
CA ASP A 57 1.52 -14.78 12.34
C ASP A 57 2.98 -14.62 12.83
N GLU A 58 3.91 -15.50 12.39
CA GLU A 58 5.34 -15.32 12.65
C GLU A 58 5.90 -14.07 11.99
N MET A 59 5.46 -13.75 10.77
CA MET A 59 5.86 -12.53 10.08
C MET A 59 5.38 -11.28 10.82
N VAL A 60 4.14 -11.26 11.31
CA VAL A 60 3.61 -10.15 12.11
C VAL A 60 4.47 -9.95 13.37
N LYS A 61 4.74 -11.02 14.12
CA LYS A 61 5.60 -10.95 15.33
C LYS A 61 7.00 -10.39 15.01
N MET A 62 7.60 -10.83 13.91
CA MET A 62 8.90 -10.34 13.46
C MET A 62 8.85 -8.84 13.13
N MET A 63 7.85 -8.39 12.37
CA MET A 63 7.67 -6.99 12.01
C MET A 63 7.45 -6.09 13.23
N GLU A 64 6.65 -6.53 14.20
CA GLU A 64 6.44 -5.82 15.46
C GLU A 64 7.72 -5.71 16.28
N THR A 65 8.53 -6.78 16.32
CA THR A 65 9.84 -6.81 16.99
C THR A 65 10.83 -5.85 16.34
N LEU A 66 10.77 -5.69 15.01
CA LEU A 66 11.54 -4.69 14.26
C LEU A 66 11.06 -3.25 14.49
N GLY A 67 10.01 -3.03 15.28
CA GLY A 67 9.53 -1.72 15.69
C GLY A 67 8.39 -1.15 14.84
N PHE A 68 7.80 -1.94 13.93
CA PHE A 68 6.65 -1.51 13.16
C PHE A 68 5.34 -1.61 13.95
N GLN A 69 4.37 -0.77 13.62
CA GLN A 69 2.96 -1.00 13.93
C GLN A 69 2.33 -1.71 12.74
N VAL A 70 1.96 -2.99 12.90
CA VAL A 70 1.45 -3.81 11.79
C VAL A 70 -0.07 -3.74 11.71
N GLN A 71 -0.59 -3.50 10.51
CA GLN A 71 -2.00 -3.64 10.16
C GLN A 71 -2.13 -4.77 9.15
N ARG A 72 -2.98 -5.77 9.42
CA ARG A 72 -3.36 -6.77 8.42
C ARG A 72 -4.54 -6.24 7.60
N ALA A 73 -4.52 -6.45 6.30
CA ALA A 73 -5.66 -6.23 5.43
C ALA A 73 -5.94 -7.47 4.60
N LEU A 74 -7.16 -7.99 4.70
CA LEU A 74 -7.64 -9.13 3.95
C LEU A 74 -7.89 -8.72 2.49
N SER A 75 -7.67 -9.65 1.58
CA SER A 75 -7.99 -9.44 0.15
C SER A 75 -9.49 -9.13 -0.09
N SER A 76 -10.38 -9.52 0.83
CA SER A 76 -11.81 -9.18 0.80
C SER A 76 -12.10 -7.72 1.10
N GLU A 77 -11.16 -6.97 1.69
CA GLU A 77 -11.33 -5.54 2.00
C GLU A 77 -10.96 -4.64 0.82
N MET A 78 -10.15 -5.16 -0.13
CA MET A 78 -9.68 -4.41 -1.31
C MET A 78 -10.81 -3.85 -2.21
N PRO A 79 -11.94 -4.56 -2.45
CA PRO A 79 -13.03 -4.00 -3.25
C PRO A 79 -13.71 -2.78 -2.63
N HIS A 80 -13.59 -2.58 -1.31
CA HIS A 80 -14.08 -1.40 -0.60
C HIS A 80 -13.06 -0.26 -0.70
N LEU A 81 -12.89 0.26 -1.92
CA LEU A 81 -11.83 1.23 -2.27
C LEU A 81 -11.89 2.51 -1.41
N ASP A 82 -13.07 2.96 -1.02
CA ASP A 82 -13.26 4.11 -0.13
C ASP A 82 -12.51 3.92 1.21
N LYS A 83 -12.68 2.78 1.86
CA LYS A 83 -12.02 2.47 3.14
C LYS A 83 -10.57 2.04 2.93
N PHE A 84 -10.34 1.21 1.92
CA PHE A 84 -9.04 0.61 1.68
C PHE A 84 -7.98 1.66 1.31
N THR A 85 -8.34 2.67 0.50
CA THR A 85 -7.42 3.76 0.14
C THR A 85 -6.99 4.59 1.37
N HIS A 86 -7.90 4.84 2.32
CA HIS A 86 -7.55 5.49 3.59
C HIS A 86 -6.62 4.62 4.45
N THR A 87 -6.84 3.31 4.52
CA THR A 87 -5.94 2.38 5.21
C THR A 87 -4.54 2.41 4.61
N VAL A 88 -4.43 2.28 3.27
CA VAL A 88 -3.17 2.35 2.55
C VAL A 88 -2.48 3.71 2.76
N ASN A 89 -3.19 4.83 2.60
CA ASN A 89 -2.64 6.19 2.79
C ASN A 89 -2.21 6.46 4.25
N SER A 90 -2.71 5.68 5.22
CA SER A 90 -2.31 5.80 6.63
C SER A 90 -0.99 5.08 6.96
N CYS A 91 -0.55 4.13 6.11
CA CYS A 91 0.65 3.34 6.31
C CYS A 91 1.89 4.03 5.72
N ASP A 92 3.08 3.56 6.11
CA ASP A 92 4.38 4.06 5.66
C ASP A 92 5.05 3.08 4.69
N ALA A 93 4.76 1.79 4.82
CA ALA A 93 5.18 0.74 3.92
C ALA A 93 4.10 -0.33 3.77
N LEU A 94 4.20 -1.13 2.70
CA LEU A 94 3.27 -2.20 2.37
C LEU A 94 4.05 -3.47 2.04
N VAL A 95 3.59 -4.60 2.56
CA VAL A 95 4.16 -5.94 2.35
C VAL A 95 3.07 -6.85 1.82
N GLY A 96 3.42 -7.66 0.82
CA GLY A 96 2.57 -8.69 0.28
C GLY A 96 3.36 -9.64 -0.62
N VAL A 97 2.73 -10.73 -1.04
CA VAL A 97 3.35 -11.69 -1.96
C VAL A 97 3.18 -11.20 -3.40
N HIS A 98 4.28 -11.16 -4.14
CA HIS A 98 4.29 -10.69 -5.52
C HIS A 98 3.38 -11.53 -6.45
N GLY A 99 2.65 -10.83 -7.33
CA GLY A 99 1.71 -11.36 -8.31
C GLY A 99 0.76 -10.26 -8.81
N ALA A 100 -0.17 -10.60 -9.70
CA ALA A 100 -1.13 -9.67 -10.34
C ALA A 100 -2.10 -8.92 -9.41
N GLY A 101 -1.89 -8.94 -8.09
CA GLY A 101 -2.71 -8.19 -7.12
C GLY A 101 -1.90 -7.27 -6.22
N LEU A 102 -0.57 -7.22 -6.35
CA LEU A 102 0.29 -6.36 -5.53
C LEU A 102 0.85 -5.16 -6.31
N THR A 103 1.08 -5.33 -7.61
CA THR A 103 1.71 -4.34 -8.50
C THR A 103 1.03 -4.33 -9.87
N ASN A 104 -0.28 -4.03 -9.92
CA ASN A 104 -0.94 -3.69 -11.19
C ASN A 104 -0.81 -2.19 -11.48
#